data_AF-A0A821LT34-F1
#
_entry.id   AF-A0A821LT34-F1
#
_cell.length_a   1.000
_cell.length_b   1.000
_cell.length_c   1.000
_cell.angle_alpha   90.00
_cell.angle_beta   90.00
_cell.angle_gamma   90.00
#
_symmetry.space_group_name_H-M   'P 1'
#
loop_
_entity.id
_entity.type
_entity.pdbx_description
1 polymer ?
#
loop_
_entity_poly.entity_id
_entity_poly.type
_entity_poly.pdbx_seq_one_letter_code
_entity_poly.pdbx_strand_id
1 'polypeptide(L)'
;MHNDELTSPFQFQIEYLPDEQCFFILSPYDIVKAERRDYDDHIEYLINKKRFEDAIKAFENPPSPNEKPKRYNPQTIYLAYVKSLMEANQKEKAVELFPRVYTTSKEWEEQILTFIQRNELDIIVSKIPTSKPQLDAAIYEKVLSTYLMQKKFE
;
A
#
# COMPACT_ATOMS: atom_id res chain seq x y z
N MET A 1 -13.61 4.25 -57.93
CA MET A 1 -12.35 3.50 -58.06
C MET A 1 -11.28 4.32 -57.37
N HIS A 2 -10.60 3.72 -56.37
CA HIS A 2 -9.37 4.21 -55.73
C HIS A 2 -9.53 5.53 -54.93
N ASN A 3 -9.32 5.59 -53.61
CA ASN A 3 -8.42 4.82 -52.76
C ASN A 3 -9.07 4.60 -51.38
N ASP A 4 -9.57 3.40 -51.13
CA ASP A 4 -9.39 2.80 -49.80
C ASP A 4 -7.89 2.46 -49.72
N GLU A 5 -7.05 3.48 -49.53
CA GLU A 5 -5.73 3.25 -48.97
C GLU A 5 -6.00 2.65 -47.61
N LEU A 6 -5.97 1.32 -47.60
CA LEU A 6 -5.88 0.47 -46.42
C LEU A 6 -4.99 1.21 -45.43
N THR A 7 -5.62 1.87 -44.45
CA THR A 7 -4.92 2.41 -43.31
C THR A 7 -4.25 1.21 -42.69
N SER A 8 -2.98 1.02 -43.02
CA SER A 8 -2.22 -0.09 -42.52
C SER A 8 -2.39 -0.04 -41.01
N PRO A 9 -2.84 -1.11 -40.35
CA PRO A 9 -3.09 -1.09 -38.92
C PRO A 9 -1.82 -0.76 -38.10
N PHE A 10 -0.67 -0.68 -38.78
CA PHE A 10 0.64 -0.33 -38.24
C PHE A 10 1.10 1.10 -38.56
N GLN A 11 0.25 1.96 -39.12
CA GLN A 11 0.61 3.36 -39.34
C GLN A 11 0.37 4.15 -38.05
N PHE A 12 1.46 4.49 -37.36
CA PHE A 12 1.45 5.33 -36.17
C PHE A 12 2.20 6.63 -36.42
N GLN A 13 1.66 7.74 -35.92
CA GLN A 13 2.34 9.03 -35.87
C GLN A 13 2.65 9.37 -34.41
N ILE A 14 3.86 9.87 -34.17
CA ILE A 14 4.27 10.31 -32.82
C ILE A 14 4.39 11.83 -32.85
N GLU A 15 3.62 12.52 -32.01
CA GLU A 15 3.72 13.95 -31.80
C GLU A 15 4.23 14.26 -30.40
N TYR A 16 5.14 15.23 -30.28
CA TYR A 16 5.66 15.71 -29.00
C TYR A 16 5.07 17.07 -28.68
N LEU A 17 4.47 17.22 -27.50
CA LEU A 17 3.92 18.48 -27.02
C LEU A 17 4.87 19.07 -25.95
N PRO A 18 5.64 20.14 -26.26
CA PRO A 18 6.67 20.66 -25.36
C PRO A 18 6.10 21.23 -24.05
N ASP A 19 4.92 21.84 -24.11
CA ASP A 19 4.29 22.51 -22.96
C ASP A 19 3.88 21.52 -21.86
N GLU A 20 3.50 20.30 -22.22
CA GLU A 20 3.07 19.25 -21.29
C GLU A 20 4.12 18.14 -21.09
N GLN A 21 5.28 18.22 -21.78
CA GLN A 21 6.32 17.18 -21.77
C GLN A 21 5.79 15.76 -22.04
N CYS A 22 4.83 15.65 -22.96
CA CYS A 22 4.16 14.39 -23.29
C CYS A 22 4.26 14.08 -24.78
N PHE A 23 4.15 12.80 -25.11
CA PHE A 23 4.09 12.28 -26.47
C PHE A 23 2.71 11.72 -26.73
N PHE A 24 2.18 11.94 -27.93
CA PHE A 24 0.97 11.28 -28.41
C PHE A 24 1.35 10.31 -29.51
N ILE A 25 0.94 9.06 -29.36
CA ILE A 25 1.05 8.03 -30.39
C ILE A 25 -0.34 7.85 -30.97
N LEU A 26 -0.51 8.31 -32.22
CA LEU A 26 -1.77 8.33 -32.94
C LEU A 26 -1.81 7.14 -33.90
N SER A 27 -2.81 6.28 -33.72
CA SER A 27 -3.27 5.27 -34.68
C SER A 27 -4.60 5.74 -35.28
N PRO A 28 -5.00 5.27 -36.48
CA PRO A 28 -6.33 5.54 -37.03
C PRO A 28 -7.50 5.20 -36.10
N TYR A 29 -7.28 4.31 -35.12
CA TYR A 29 -8.31 3.82 -34.21
C TYR A 29 -8.10 4.21 -32.74
N ASP A 30 -6.85 4.47 -32.32
CA ASP A 30 -6.49 4.69 -30.92
C ASP A 30 -5.52 5.85 -30.77
N ILE A 31 -5.65 6.59 -29.66
CA ILE A 31 -4.71 7.63 -29.27
C ILE A 31 -4.11 7.25 -27.92
N VAL A 32 -2.79 7.10 -27.87
CA VAL A 32 -2.06 6.81 -26.63
C VAL A 32 -1.26 8.04 -26.22
N LYS A 33 -1.55 8.60 -25.05
CA LYS A 33 -0.72 9.63 -24.43
C LYS A 33 0.37 8.97 -23.58
N ALA A 34 1.62 9.31 -23.84
CA ALA A 34 2.79 8.89 -23.08
C ALA A 34 3.37 10.12 -22.36
N GLU A 35 3.18 10.18 -21.06
CA GLU A 35 3.74 11.23 -20.20
C GLU A 35 5.00 10.73 -19.51
N ARG A 36 5.88 11.65 -19.09
CA ARG A 36 6.98 11.30 -18.21
C ARG A 36 6.40 10.76 -16.90
N ARG A 37 6.71 9.51 -16.58
CA ARG A 37 6.26 8.84 -15.36
C ARG A 37 6.58 9.69 -14.13
N ASP A 38 5.56 10.12 -13.40
CA ASP A 38 5.76 10.82 -12.13
C ASP A 38 6.13 9.80 -11.04
N TYR A 39 6.70 10.32 -9.96
CA TYR A 39 7.06 9.51 -8.80
C TYR A 39 5.83 8.91 -8.12
N ASP A 40 4.72 9.66 -8.10
CA ASP A 40 3.42 9.15 -7.63
C ASP A 40 2.95 7.94 -8.46
N ASP A 41 3.06 7.99 -9.80
CA ASP A 41 2.71 6.87 -10.69
C ASP A 41 3.63 5.66 -10.46
N HIS A 42 4.89 5.90 -10.10
CA HIS A 42 5.81 4.83 -9.76
C HIS A 42 5.37 4.08 -8.50
N ILE A 43 5.01 4.82 -7.45
CA ILE A 43 4.50 4.25 -6.19
C ILE A 43 3.17 3.52 -6.42
N GLU A 44 2.24 4.12 -7.16
CA GLU A 44 0.95 3.51 -7.47
C GLU A 44 1.11 2.18 -8.23
N TYR A 45 2.01 2.14 -9.22
CA TYR A 45 2.32 0.90 -9.92
C TYR A 45 2.86 -0.19 -8.99
N LEU A 46 3.76 0.15 -8.05
CA LEU A 46 4.31 -0.82 -7.10
C LEU A 46 3.23 -1.36 -6.16
N ILE A 47 2.33 -0.49 -5.68
CA ILE A 47 1.16 -0.86 -4.88
C ILE A 47 0.25 -1.83 -5.66
N ASN A 48 -0.09 -1.48 -6.92
CA ASN A 48 -0.94 -2.31 -7.78
C ASN A 48 -0.34 -3.67 -8.08
N LYS A 49 1.00 -3.77 -8.15
CA LYS A 49 1.73 -5.04 -8.29
C LYS A 49 1.94 -5.78 -6.98
N LYS A 50 1.38 -5.31 -5.86
CA LYS A 50 1.57 -5.86 -4.50
C LYS A 50 3.03 -5.87 -4.04
N ARG A 51 3.88 -5.01 -4.62
CA ARG A 51 5.30 -4.85 -4.28
C ARG A 51 5.50 -3.74 -3.27
N PHE A 52 4.91 -3.91 -2.09
CA PHE A 52 4.88 -2.86 -1.06
C PHE A 52 6.25 -2.56 -0.45
N GLU A 53 7.10 -3.57 -0.25
CA GLU A 53 8.47 -3.35 0.23
C GLU A 53 9.28 -2.47 -0.74
N ASP A 54 9.12 -2.68 -2.04
CA ASP A 54 9.78 -1.86 -3.04
C ASP A 54 9.19 -0.45 -3.09
N ALA A 55 7.87 -0.30 -2.87
CA ALA A 55 7.22 1.01 -2.76
C ALA A 55 7.76 1.82 -1.57
N ILE A 56 7.98 1.15 -0.43
CA ILE A 56 8.57 1.75 0.77
C ILE A 56 10.03 2.13 0.51
N LYS A 57 10.83 1.23 -0.08
CA LYS A 57 12.24 1.50 -0.41
C LYS A 57 12.38 2.64 -1.41
N ALA A 58 11.49 2.71 -2.40
CA ALA A 58 11.42 3.82 -3.34
C ALA A 58 11.14 5.11 -2.57
N PHE A 59 10.11 5.14 -1.71
CA PHE A 59 9.81 6.30 -0.88
C PHE A 59 11.00 6.74 0.00
N GLU A 60 11.73 5.81 0.61
CA GLU A 60 12.90 6.09 1.46
C GLU A 60 14.12 6.58 0.66
N ASN A 61 14.33 6.06 -0.56
CA ASN A 61 15.45 6.39 -1.44
C ASN A 61 14.95 6.98 -2.77
N PRO A 62 14.45 8.22 -2.77
CA PRO A 62 14.06 8.87 -4.01
C PRO A 62 15.30 9.16 -4.88
N PRO A 63 15.17 9.08 -6.21
CA PRO A 63 16.26 9.34 -7.15
C PRO A 63 16.74 10.81 -7.11
N SER A 64 15.90 11.72 -6.60
CA SER A 64 16.25 13.12 -6.35
C SER A 64 15.65 13.58 -5.02
N PRO A 65 16.38 14.34 -4.17
CA PRO A 65 15.88 14.84 -2.89
C PRO A 65 14.59 15.69 -2.98
N ASN A 66 14.34 16.27 -4.16
CA ASN A 66 13.19 17.14 -4.42
C ASN A 66 11.99 16.41 -5.06
N GLU A 67 12.15 15.15 -5.45
CA GLU A 67 11.09 14.31 -6.03
C GLU A 67 10.53 13.40 -4.94
N LYS A 68 9.70 13.97 -4.07
CA LYS A 68 8.88 13.19 -3.14
C LYS A 68 7.47 13.03 -3.72
N PRO A 69 6.84 11.85 -3.56
CA PRO A 69 5.47 11.65 -4.00
C PRO A 69 4.58 12.64 -3.26
N LYS A 70 3.74 13.39 -3.98
CA LYS A 70 2.87 14.42 -3.39
C LYS A 70 1.55 13.83 -2.96
N ARG A 71 1.10 12.74 -3.62
CA ARG A 71 -0.17 12.08 -3.35
C ARG A 71 -0.08 11.02 -2.26
N TYR A 72 1.08 10.38 -2.09
CA TYR A 72 1.22 9.24 -1.18
C TYR A 72 2.05 9.57 0.07
N ASN A 73 1.45 9.31 1.23
CA ASN A 73 2.15 9.29 2.50
C ASN A 73 2.68 7.86 2.79
N PRO A 74 3.81 7.74 3.50
CA PRO A 74 4.36 6.43 3.84
C PRO A 74 3.36 5.60 4.66
N GLN A 75 2.62 6.25 5.58
CA GLN A 75 1.55 5.60 6.35
C GLN A 75 0.46 4.97 5.47
N THR A 76 0.08 5.61 4.36
CA THR A 76 -0.94 5.08 3.45
C THR A 76 -0.44 3.84 2.71
N ILE A 77 0.84 3.83 2.31
CA ILE A 77 1.48 2.67 1.68
C ILE A 77 1.51 1.49 2.66
N TYR A 78 1.93 1.76 3.91
CA TYR A 78 1.95 0.76 4.97
C TYR A 78 0.56 0.21 5.31
N LEU A 79 -0.47 1.07 5.38
CA LEU A 79 -1.84 0.64 5.63
C LEU A 79 -2.37 -0.25 4.49
N ALA A 80 -2.11 0.13 3.24
CA ALA A 80 -2.45 -0.69 2.07
C ALA A 80 -1.71 -2.05 2.11
N TYR A 81 -0.45 -2.05 2.55
CA TYR A 81 0.33 -3.27 2.70
C TYR A 81 -0.28 -4.19 3.77
N VAL A 82 -0.56 -3.67 4.96
CA VAL A 82 -1.23 -4.43 6.04
C VAL A 82 -2.55 -5.00 5.53
N LYS A 83 -3.40 -4.19 4.88
CA LYS A 83 -4.68 -4.66 4.33
C LYS A 83 -4.47 -5.84 3.35
N SER A 84 -3.51 -5.73 2.44
CA SER A 84 -3.21 -6.79 1.48
C SER A 84 -2.69 -8.07 2.14
N LEU A 85 -1.91 -7.96 3.22
CA LEU A 85 -1.41 -9.10 3.99
C LEU A 85 -2.53 -9.80 4.76
N MET A 86 -3.46 -9.02 5.31
CA MET A 86 -4.67 -9.55 5.95
C MET A 86 -5.55 -10.30 4.95
N GLU A 87 -5.71 -9.79 3.72
CA GLU A 87 -6.40 -10.48 2.62
C GLU A 87 -5.66 -11.75 2.16
N ALA A 88 -4.32 -11.72 2.17
CA ALA A 88 -3.47 -12.87 1.83
C ALA A 88 -3.30 -13.89 2.97
N ASN A 89 -4.00 -13.70 4.10
CA ASN A 89 -3.88 -14.50 5.33
C ASN A 89 -2.45 -14.58 5.91
N GLN A 90 -1.58 -13.62 5.59
CA GLN A 90 -0.20 -13.51 6.11
C GLN A 90 -0.15 -12.57 7.32
N LYS A 91 -0.79 -12.98 8.42
CA LYS A 91 -1.05 -12.13 9.58
C LYS A 91 0.20 -11.86 10.40
N GLU A 92 1.13 -12.81 10.44
CA GLU A 92 2.40 -12.69 11.15
C GLU A 92 3.24 -11.53 10.59
N LYS A 93 3.36 -11.48 9.26
CA LYS A 93 4.06 -10.39 8.57
C LYS A 93 3.36 -9.04 8.74
N ALA A 94 2.02 -9.03 8.78
CA ALA A 94 1.28 -7.81 9.02
C ALA A 94 1.60 -7.24 10.40
N VAL A 95 1.55 -8.08 11.44
CA VAL A 95 1.83 -7.68 12.83
C VAL A 95 3.27 -7.20 13.02
N GLU A 96 4.25 -7.75 12.30
CA GLU A 96 5.64 -7.23 12.34
C GLU A 96 5.77 -5.78 11.87
N LEU A 97 4.88 -5.34 10.97
CA LEU A 97 4.88 -3.98 10.44
C LEU A 97 4.14 -3.01 11.35
N PHE A 98 3.24 -3.48 12.21
CA PHE A 98 2.38 -2.63 13.06
C PHE A 98 3.13 -1.57 13.88
N PRO A 99 4.29 -1.87 14.52
CA PRO A 99 5.07 -0.87 15.25
C PRO A 99 5.61 0.27 14.38
N ARG A 100 5.75 0.06 13.06
CA ARG A 100 6.19 1.08 12.10
C ARG A 100 5.02 1.88 11.54
N VAL A 101 3.84 1.27 11.44
CA VAL A 101 2.64 1.91 10.89
C VAL A 101 1.93 2.74 11.95
N TYR A 102 1.64 2.12 13.09
CA TYR A 102 0.80 2.67 14.15
C TYR A 102 1.68 3.30 15.21
N THR A 103 1.64 4.63 15.26
CA THR A 103 2.41 5.41 16.24
C THR A 103 1.53 5.82 17.42
N THR A 104 0.20 5.74 17.27
CA THR A 104 -0.77 6.22 18.25
C THR A 104 -1.38 5.08 19.07
N SER A 105 -1.68 5.34 20.36
CA SER A 105 -2.40 4.38 21.22
C SER A 105 -3.71 3.91 20.60
N LYS A 106 -4.54 4.85 20.13
CA LYS A 106 -5.86 4.56 19.58
C LYS A 106 -5.85 3.60 18.38
N GLU A 107 -4.88 3.77 17.49
CA GLU A 107 -4.73 2.90 16.31
C GLU A 107 -4.41 1.46 16.72
N TRP A 108 -3.53 1.30 17.70
CA TRP A 108 -3.22 0.00 18.29
C TRP A 108 -4.43 -0.63 18.98
N GLU A 109 -5.22 0.15 19.72
CA GLU A 109 -6.41 -0.34 20.40
C GLU A 109 -7.45 -0.87 19.39
N GLU A 110 -7.72 -0.13 18.31
CA GLU A 110 -8.63 -0.57 17.24
C GLU A 110 -8.16 -1.86 16.56
N GLN A 111 -6.84 -1.99 16.31
CA GLN A 111 -6.30 -3.23 15.76
C GLN A 111 -6.43 -4.38 16.77
N ILE A 112 -6.03 -4.18 18.03
CA ILE A 112 -6.14 -5.23 19.06
C ILE A 112 -7.60 -5.70 19.21
N LEU A 113 -8.57 -4.78 19.23
CA LEU A 113 -9.99 -5.12 19.27
C LEU A 113 -10.44 -5.93 18.04
N THR A 114 -9.95 -5.58 16.86
CA THR A 114 -10.23 -6.33 15.62
C THR A 114 -9.65 -7.75 15.68
N PHE A 115 -8.45 -7.94 16.24
CA PHE A 115 -7.83 -9.25 16.42
C PHE A 115 -8.52 -10.09 17.51
N ILE A 116 -8.98 -9.46 18.61
CA ILE A 116 -9.81 -10.11 19.63
C ILE A 116 -11.08 -10.69 19.02
N GLN A 117 -11.79 -9.91 18.19
CA GLN A 117 -13.00 -10.38 17.50
C GLN A 117 -12.75 -11.56 16.56
N ARG A 118 -11.54 -11.63 15.99
CA ARG A 118 -11.12 -12.71 15.08
C ARG A 118 -10.54 -13.92 15.80
N ASN A 119 -10.44 -13.88 17.14
CA ASN A 119 -9.86 -14.95 17.97
C ASN A 119 -8.39 -15.26 17.64
N GLU A 120 -7.66 -14.29 17.09
CA GLU A 120 -6.28 -14.44 16.57
C GLU A 120 -5.27 -13.67 17.44
N LEU A 121 -5.51 -13.71 18.74
CA LEU A 121 -4.72 -12.97 19.73
C LEU A 121 -3.28 -13.51 19.85
N ASP A 122 -3.03 -14.80 19.60
CA ASP A 122 -1.70 -15.41 19.76
C ASP A 122 -0.61 -14.71 18.92
N ILE A 123 -0.98 -14.20 17.75
CA ILE A 123 -0.04 -13.57 16.81
C ILE A 123 0.31 -12.14 17.28
N ILE A 124 -0.69 -11.39 17.75
CA ILE A 124 -0.50 -9.99 18.14
C ILE A 124 0.14 -9.85 19.52
N VAL A 125 -0.15 -10.76 20.47
CA VAL A 125 0.32 -10.71 21.86
C VAL A 125 1.84 -10.55 21.97
N SER A 126 2.61 -11.23 21.11
CA SER A 126 4.08 -11.16 21.10
C SER A 126 4.63 -9.77 20.70
N LYS A 127 3.81 -8.95 20.02
CA LYS A 127 4.21 -7.67 19.44
C LYS A 127 3.50 -6.46 20.07
N ILE A 128 2.69 -6.66 21.10
CA ILE A 128 2.01 -5.55 21.78
C ILE A 128 3.04 -4.62 22.42
N PRO A 129 3.04 -3.31 22.09
CA PRO A 129 3.97 -2.37 22.67
C PRO A 129 3.69 -2.18 24.16
N THR A 130 4.70 -2.45 25.00
CA THR A 130 4.56 -2.40 26.48
C THR A 130 4.94 -1.03 27.08
N SER A 131 5.43 -0.08 26.27
CA SER A 131 5.94 1.20 26.82
C SER A 131 5.82 2.43 25.90
N LYS A 132 5.84 2.29 24.56
CA LYS A 132 5.66 3.43 23.64
C LYS A 132 4.96 2.97 22.35
N PRO A 133 3.67 3.31 22.13
CA PRO A 133 2.72 3.94 23.04
C PRO A 133 2.27 3.01 24.19
N GLN A 134 1.93 3.57 25.36
CA GLN A 134 1.23 2.83 26.42
C GLN A 134 -0.28 2.84 26.12
N LEU A 135 -0.84 1.65 25.96
CA LEU A 135 -2.28 1.45 25.78
C LEU A 135 -3.04 1.63 27.10
N ASP A 136 -4.34 1.88 27.01
CA ASP A 136 -5.20 1.94 28.20
C ASP A 136 -5.22 0.59 28.95
N ALA A 137 -5.28 0.66 30.28
CA ALA A 137 -5.25 -0.52 31.15
C ALA A 137 -6.39 -1.52 30.81
N ALA A 138 -7.56 -1.01 30.41
CA ALA A 138 -8.70 -1.82 30.02
C ALA A 138 -8.42 -2.74 28.82
N ILE A 139 -7.54 -2.33 27.91
CA ILE A 139 -7.18 -3.11 26.72
C ILE A 139 -6.30 -4.29 27.12
N TYR A 140 -5.34 -4.08 28.02
CA TYR A 140 -4.55 -5.17 28.58
C TYR A 140 -5.41 -6.17 29.36
N GLU A 141 -6.34 -5.69 30.18
CA GLU A 141 -7.29 -6.56 30.89
C GLU A 141 -8.17 -7.37 29.94
N LYS A 142 -8.61 -6.76 28.83
CA LYS A 142 -9.41 -7.45 27.81
C LYS A 142 -8.61 -8.50 27.04
N VAL A 143 -7.36 -8.20 26.71
CA VAL A 143 -6.43 -9.17 26.10
C VAL A 143 -6.19 -10.34 27.05
N LEU A 144 -5.87 -10.06 28.32
CA LEU A 144 -5.62 -11.08 29.34
C LEU A 144 -6.85 -11.95 29.61
N SER A 145 -8.03 -11.34 29.79
CA SER A 145 -9.26 -12.08 30.03
C SER A 145 -9.65 -12.99 28.86
N THR A 146 -9.46 -12.52 27.62
CA THR A 146 -9.72 -13.33 26.42
C THR A 146 -8.75 -14.49 26.31
N TYR A 147 -7.46 -14.25 26.58
CA TYR A 147 -6.43 -15.30 26.57
C TYR A 147 -6.68 -16.36 27.66
N LEU A 148 -7.11 -15.93 28.85
CA LEU A 148 -7.50 -16.82 29.94
C LEU A 148 -8.76 -17.63 29.62
N MET A 149 -9.70 -17.06 28.86
CA MET A 149 -10.86 -17.82 28.37
C MET A 149 -10.44 -18.83 27.30
N GLN A 150 -9.62 -18.46 26.33
CA GLN A 150 -9.14 -19.36 25.28
C GLN A 150 -8.41 -20.58 25.84
N LYS A 151 -7.50 -20.39 26.81
CA LYS A 151 -6.76 -21.50 27.45
C LYS A 151 -7.57 -22.35 28.42
N LYS A 152 -8.77 -21.92 28.83
CA LYS A 152 -9.64 -22.71 29.71
C LYS A 152 -10.46 -23.77 28.96
N PHE A 153 -10.39 -23.81 27.64
CA PHE A 153 -11.16 -24.75 26.80
C PHE A 153 -10.28 -25.75 26.01
N GLU A 154 -8.98 -25.84 26.32
CA GLU A 154 -8.11 -26.97 25.94
C GLU A 154 -7.86 -27.87 27.15
#